data_AF-A0A8S3Q4R9-F1
#
_entry.id   AF-A0A8S3Q4R9-F1
#
_cell.length_a   1.000
_cell.length_b   1.000
_cell.length_c   1.000
_cell.angle_alpha   90.00
_cell.angle_beta   90.00
_cell.angle_gamma   90.00
#
_symmetry.space_group_name_H-M   'P 1'
#
loop_
_entity.id
_entity.type
_entity.pdbx_description
1 polymer ?
#
loop_
_entity_poly.entity_id
_entity_poly.type
_entity_poly.pdbx_seq_one_letter_code
_entity_poly.pdbx_strand_id
1 'polypeptide(L)'
;MTRTFFTSAFPPFHFFGDLANSGITELYLNKNSFVMAPESDTDTIPNTLQVLDLSDNMLIQVDFSMLTLRTLNLRNNDLGKDLEKAGYKRYGTIKLQNVDLSKNGIHSLLFIVFEGHSYLETLNLSDNALSDFSPDVSFMVRLKVLDLSKNKIKYFSQLSTMQNISRIAKQTHLKIDLSHNILECSCPSLVFLRWMFENQELFYNKDSYKCKSDNGTIIVLSRLQNTVFRSAKSCASYTALTIGISVLVVAVILILVGRLLYRYRWRLRYAYYMTRSKYKSDKLVNTEMTYAYNAFISYSEEEKDFVINECIPNLEEHEHLRLCIHQRDFIPGEEISQNITNGIHNSNKTICIITRAFLDSYYCMFEFNMARMESIYSREGHNILFLVFYEQILPRELPLIMLELVQHQSYIEYPDDLQGNVVFWNKIKEAIE
;
A
#
# COMPACT_ATOMS: atom_id res chain seq x y z
N MET A 1 12.29 25.10 63.73
CA MET A 1 13.04 25.20 62.45
C MET A 1 14.22 26.10 62.70
N THR A 2 15.42 25.53 62.69
CA THR A 2 16.69 26.25 62.73
C THR A 2 17.10 26.50 61.27
N ARG A 3 17.20 27.77 60.89
CA ARG A 3 17.62 28.24 59.57
C ARG A 3 19.02 28.84 59.70
N THR A 4 19.92 28.45 58.82
CA THR A 4 21.28 28.99 58.79
C THR A 4 21.63 29.47 57.39
N PHE A 5 22.17 30.68 57.31
CA PHE A 5 22.72 31.27 56.08
C PHE A 5 24.22 31.32 56.20
N PHE A 6 24.93 30.94 55.14
CA PHE A 6 26.37 31.01 55.10
C PHE A 6 26.85 31.74 53.85
N THR A 7 27.72 32.73 54.07
CA THR A 7 28.36 33.52 53.03
C THR A 7 29.87 33.41 53.19
N SER A 8 30.55 32.80 52.23
CA SER A 8 32.01 32.66 52.22
C SER A 8 32.52 32.48 50.79
N ALA A 9 33.72 33.00 50.52
CA ALA A 9 34.40 32.80 49.24
C ALA A 9 34.84 31.33 49.03
N PHE A 10 34.99 30.55 50.11
CA PHE A 10 35.39 29.14 50.07
C PHE A 10 34.54 28.31 51.04
N PRO A 11 34.09 27.09 50.65
CA PRO A 11 33.44 26.20 51.59
C PRO A 11 34.51 25.74 52.61
N PRO A 12 34.25 25.83 53.93
CA PRO A 12 35.17 25.31 54.92
C PRO A 12 35.45 23.82 54.70
N PHE A 13 36.70 23.39 54.86
CA PHE A 13 37.01 21.97 55.02
C PHE A 13 36.18 21.43 56.20
N HIS A 14 35.47 20.30 56.02
CA HIS A 14 34.54 19.72 57.00
C HIS A 14 33.31 20.57 57.38
N PHE A 15 32.78 21.39 56.46
CA PHE A 15 31.60 22.22 56.74
C PHE A 15 30.38 21.46 57.29
N PHE A 16 30.05 20.30 56.73
CA PHE A 16 28.96 19.48 57.26
C PHE A 16 29.32 18.83 58.61
N GLY A 17 30.60 18.44 58.78
CA GLY A 17 31.32 18.19 60.05
C GLY A 17 30.78 18.95 61.25
N ASP A 18 30.96 20.27 61.18
CA ASP A 18 30.63 21.19 62.26
C ASP A 18 29.13 21.30 62.52
N LEU A 19 28.30 20.92 61.54
CA LEU A 19 26.85 21.02 61.59
C LEU A 19 26.16 19.71 62.01
N ALA A 20 26.89 18.59 62.15
CA ALA A 20 26.34 17.26 62.45
C ALA A 20 25.35 17.25 63.62
N ASN A 21 25.69 17.95 64.70
CA ASN A 21 24.93 17.98 65.96
C ASN A 21 24.10 19.26 66.15
N SER A 22 23.97 20.09 65.11
CA SER A 22 23.31 21.41 65.19
C SER A 22 21.77 21.34 65.18
N GLY A 23 21.20 20.19 64.80
CA GLY A 23 19.75 20.04 64.62
C GLY A 23 19.16 20.90 63.49
N ILE A 24 20.00 21.41 62.58
CA ILE A 24 19.57 22.25 61.46
C ILE A 24 18.63 21.48 60.52
N THR A 25 17.55 22.14 60.13
CA THR A 25 16.56 21.61 59.19
C THR A 25 16.64 22.27 57.81
N GLU A 26 17.12 23.52 57.75
CA GLU A 26 17.25 24.27 56.50
C GLU A 26 18.61 24.97 56.43
N LEU A 27 19.32 24.79 55.32
CA LEU A 27 20.65 25.34 55.10
C LEU A 27 20.71 26.07 53.76
N TYR A 28 21.12 27.34 53.80
CA TYR A 28 21.21 28.21 52.63
C TYR A 28 22.67 28.61 52.38
N LEU A 29 23.20 28.12 51.26
CA LEU A 29 24.57 28.27 50.76
C LEU A 29 24.58 28.96 49.37
N ASN A 30 23.50 29.65 49.03
CA ASN A 30 23.32 30.26 47.73
C ASN A 30 24.15 31.53 47.55
N LYS A 31 24.43 31.91 46.29
CA LYS A 31 25.20 33.12 45.92
C LYS A 31 26.63 33.14 46.46
N ASN A 32 27.25 31.97 46.54
CA ASN A 32 28.67 31.85 46.80
C ASN A 32 29.40 31.54 45.48
N SER A 33 30.70 31.25 45.54
CA SER A 33 31.52 30.93 44.36
C SER A 33 31.99 29.48 44.39
N PHE A 34 31.15 28.57 44.89
CA PHE A 34 31.51 27.17 45.05
C PHE A 34 31.56 26.45 43.70
N VAL A 35 32.68 25.78 43.41
CA VAL A 35 32.87 24.96 42.20
C VAL A 35 32.49 23.50 42.45
N MET A 36 32.62 23.06 43.71
CA MET A 36 32.23 21.74 44.17
C MET A 36 31.33 21.91 45.39
N ALA A 37 30.36 21.02 45.55
CA ALA A 37 29.57 20.97 46.77
C ALA A 37 30.52 20.60 47.94
N PRO A 38 30.29 21.11 49.17
CA PRO A 38 31.10 20.71 50.30
C PRO A 38 31.05 19.19 50.46
N GLU A 39 32.22 18.54 50.58
CA GLU A 39 32.30 17.09 50.67
C GLU A 39 31.48 16.58 51.86
N SER A 40 30.69 15.54 51.60
CA SER A 40 29.98 14.79 52.61
C SER A 40 30.92 13.73 53.19
N ASP A 41 31.73 14.08 54.18
CA ASP A 41 32.34 13.02 55.00
C ASP A 41 31.20 12.23 55.66
N THR A 42 31.22 10.91 55.43
CA THR A 42 30.09 9.98 55.56
C THR A 42 29.43 9.91 56.95
N ASP A 43 30.05 10.50 57.97
CA ASP A 43 29.60 10.44 59.37
C ASP A 43 29.14 11.79 59.95
N THR A 44 29.09 12.86 59.15
CA THR A 44 28.98 14.22 59.71
C THR A 44 27.82 15.10 59.22
N ILE A 45 26.99 14.64 58.29
CA ILE A 45 25.86 15.46 57.86
C ILE A 45 24.74 15.42 58.93
N PRO A 46 24.13 16.57 59.29
CA PRO A 46 22.93 16.56 60.13
C PRO A 46 21.77 15.78 59.45
N ASN A 47 21.42 14.63 60.01
CA ASN A 47 20.27 13.79 59.59
C ASN A 47 18.91 14.51 59.65
N THR A 48 18.86 15.67 60.31
CA THR A 48 17.67 16.54 60.41
C THR A 48 17.48 17.46 59.21
N LEU A 49 18.48 17.58 58.31
CA LEU A 49 18.44 18.52 57.20
C LEU A 49 17.40 18.11 56.16
N GLN A 50 16.48 19.01 55.84
CA GLN A 50 15.39 18.79 54.89
C GLN A 50 15.45 19.73 53.68
N VAL A 51 16.02 20.93 53.85
CA VAL A 51 16.14 21.93 52.79
C VAL A 51 17.59 22.31 52.62
N LEU A 52 18.09 22.21 51.38
CA LEU A 52 19.41 22.66 51.00
C LEU A 52 19.31 23.58 49.78
N ASP A 53 19.78 24.82 49.92
CA ASP A 53 19.88 25.78 48.83
C ASP A 53 21.34 26.05 48.48
N LEU A 54 21.73 25.65 47.27
CA LEU A 54 23.06 25.82 46.68
C LEU A 54 22.97 26.63 45.38
N SER A 55 21.89 27.38 45.18
CA SER A 55 21.68 28.16 43.95
C SER A 55 22.68 29.29 43.78
N ASP A 56 22.86 29.75 42.54
CA ASP A 56 23.76 30.86 42.19
C ASP A 56 25.21 30.59 42.66
N ASN A 57 25.73 29.40 42.35
CA ASN A 57 27.13 29.02 42.58
C ASN A 57 27.78 28.66 41.21
N MET A 58 28.91 27.96 41.21
CA MET A 58 29.61 27.49 40.01
C MET A 58 29.78 25.97 40.02
N LEU A 59 28.82 25.24 40.61
CA LEU A 59 28.93 23.80 40.82
C LEU A 59 28.97 23.06 39.49
N ILE A 60 30.00 22.24 39.29
CA ILE A 60 30.15 21.39 38.08
C ILE A 60 29.74 19.94 38.31
N GLN A 61 29.61 19.52 39.57
CA GLN A 61 29.22 18.17 39.99
C GLN A 61 28.57 18.24 41.38
N VAL A 62 27.64 17.33 41.64
CA VAL A 62 27.01 17.17 42.95
C VAL A 62 26.88 15.70 43.37
N ASP A 63 27.15 15.42 44.65
CA ASP A 63 26.83 14.13 45.28
C ASP A 63 26.11 14.37 46.60
N PHE A 64 24.84 13.99 46.64
CA PHE A 64 23.99 14.06 47.84
C PHE A 64 23.41 12.70 48.19
N SER A 65 24.06 11.61 47.78
CA SER A 65 23.60 10.23 48.01
C SER A 65 23.32 9.89 49.48
N MET A 66 23.91 10.67 50.39
CA MET A 66 23.88 10.45 51.83
C MET A 66 22.87 11.36 52.57
N LEU A 67 22.22 12.30 51.88
CA LEU A 67 21.28 13.22 52.51
C LEU A 67 19.86 12.66 52.55
N THR A 68 19.00 13.14 53.46
CA THR A 68 17.56 12.82 53.45
C THR A 68 16.72 14.07 53.19
N LEU A 69 17.10 14.81 52.14
CA LEU A 69 16.47 16.07 51.77
C LEU A 69 15.03 15.87 51.26
N ARG A 70 14.22 16.92 51.50
CA ARG A 70 12.92 17.13 50.86
C ARG A 70 12.99 18.15 49.76
N THR A 71 13.77 19.22 49.94
CA THR A 71 13.93 20.30 48.97
C THR A 71 15.40 20.53 48.67
N LEU A 72 15.74 20.53 47.39
CA LEU A 72 17.08 20.79 46.88
C LEU A 72 17.02 21.85 45.79
N ASN A 73 17.67 22.99 46.02
CA ASN A 73 17.76 24.08 45.04
C ASN A 73 19.20 24.16 44.52
N LEU A 74 19.38 23.83 43.24
CA LEU A 74 20.65 23.84 42.51
C LEU A 74 20.61 24.80 41.33
N ARG A 75 19.64 25.72 41.31
CA ARG A 75 19.45 26.71 40.25
C ARG A 75 20.73 27.50 39.97
N ASN A 76 21.00 27.79 38.70
CA ASN A 76 22.10 28.66 38.27
C ASN A 76 23.47 28.15 38.74
N ASN A 77 23.85 26.99 38.21
CA ASN A 77 25.15 26.31 38.37
C ASN A 77 25.60 25.76 36.98
N ASP A 78 26.62 24.89 36.91
CA ASP A 78 27.14 24.31 35.65
C ASP A 78 27.07 22.77 35.64
N LEU A 79 25.93 22.22 36.10
CA LEU A 79 25.75 20.77 36.29
C LEU A 79 25.42 19.98 35.00
N GLY A 80 25.30 20.65 33.86
CA GLY A 80 24.88 20.02 32.60
C GLY A 80 25.72 18.80 32.21
N LYS A 81 27.05 18.92 32.24
CA LYS A 81 27.97 17.83 31.88
C LYS A 81 27.91 16.65 32.85
N ASP A 82 27.63 16.91 34.13
CA ASP A 82 27.51 15.88 35.15
C ASP A 82 26.23 15.07 34.93
N LEU A 83 25.08 15.74 34.79
CA LEU A 83 23.78 15.10 34.58
C LEU A 83 23.65 14.38 33.23
N GLU A 84 24.40 14.81 32.21
CA GLU A 84 24.47 14.14 30.91
C GLU A 84 25.25 12.81 30.96
N LYS A 85 26.27 12.71 31.82
CA LYS A 85 27.16 11.54 31.94
C LYS A 85 26.72 10.58 33.04
N ALA A 86 26.24 11.13 34.15
CA ALA A 86 25.83 10.40 35.32
C ALA A 86 24.44 9.82 35.07
N GLY A 87 24.39 8.63 34.46
CA GLY A 87 23.30 7.72 34.74
C GLY A 87 23.45 7.40 36.21
N TYR A 88 22.72 8.14 37.05
CA TYR A 88 22.90 8.25 38.49
C TYR A 88 23.62 7.03 39.08
N LYS A 89 24.89 7.16 39.50
CA LYS A 89 25.50 6.22 40.43
C LYS A 89 24.68 6.30 41.73
N ARG A 90 23.60 5.51 41.83
CA ARG A 90 22.81 5.24 43.05
C ARG A 90 22.71 6.43 44.02
N TYR A 91 22.22 7.59 43.58
CA TYR A 91 22.05 8.71 44.52
C TYR A 91 20.86 8.46 45.45
N GLY A 92 21.19 8.08 46.68
CA GLY A 92 20.29 7.75 47.79
C GLY A 92 19.60 8.93 48.46
N THR A 93 18.75 9.67 47.76
CA THR A 93 17.80 10.61 48.40
C THR A 93 16.36 10.30 48.01
N ILE A 94 15.88 9.10 48.38
CA ILE A 94 14.53 8.58 48.10
C ILE A 94 13.37 9.42 48.67
N LYS A 95 13.63 10.56 49.32
CA LYS A 95 12.62 11.43 49.95
C LYS A 95 12.49 12.81 49.33
N LEU A 96 13.25 13.11 48.26
CA LEU A 96 13.15 14.40 47.58
C LEU A 96 11.73 14.64 47.06
N GLN A 97 11.23 15.84 47.33
CA GLN A 97 9.91 16.33 46.93
C GLN A 97 10.04 17.48 45.93
N ASN A 98 10.97 18.41 46.16
CA ASN A 98 11.14 19.60 45.34
C ASN A 98 12.59 19.71 44.88
N VAL A 99 12.80 19.77 43.57
CA VAL A 99 14.13 19.89 42.97
C VAL A 99 14.12 21.02 41.94
N ASP A 100 15.03 21.98 42.10
CA ASP A 100 15.27 23.03 41.12
C ASP A 100 16.66 22.87 40.48
N LEU A 101 16.67 22.55 39.18
CA LEU A 101 17.83 22.39 38.31
C LEU A 101 17.80 23.41 37.16
N SER A 102 17.05 24.50 37.30
CA SER A 102 16.98 25.53 36.27
C SER A 102 18.33 26.22 36.06
N LYS A 103 18.61 26.70 34.85
CA LYS A 103 19.86 27.42 34.52
C LYS A 103 21.14 26.61 34.81
N ASN A 104 21.18 25.34 34.41
CA ASN A 104 22.34 24.46 34.61
C ASN A 104 23.04 24.04 33.30
N GLY A 105 22.62 24.60 32.15
CA GLY A 105 23.21 24.27 30.86
C GLY A 105 23.02 22.81 30.44
N ILE A 106 21.95 22.14 30.90
CA ILE A 106 21.69 20.73 30.61
C ILE A 106 21.22 20.56 29.16
N HIS A 107 21.92 19.75 28.34
CA HIS A 107 21.53 19.49 26.94
C HIS A 107 20.70 18.22 26.75
N SER A 108 20.97 17.20 27.57
CA SER A 108 20.24 15.94 27.53
C SER A 108 20.19 15.30 28.91
N LEU A 109 19.15 14.49 29.14
CA LEU A 109 18.98 13.70 30.34
C LEU A 109 19.01 12.23 29.97
N LEU A 110 19.73 11.42 30.75
CA LEU A 110 19.71 9.98 30.57
C LEU A 110 18.37 9.38 30.98
N PHE A 111 18.01 8.24 30.39
CA PHE A 111 16.74 7.58 30.64
C PHE A 111 16.50 7.29 32.14
N ILE A 112 17.56 6.91 32.86
CA ILE A 112 17.47 6.48 34.26
C ILE A 112 17.66 7.61 35.30
N VAL A 113 17.82 8.87 34.85
CA VAL A 113 18.28 9.98 35.71
C VAL A 113 17.40 10.22 36.96
N PHE A 114 16.13 9.82 36.91
CA PHE A 114 15.18 9.99 38.01
C PHE A 114 14.67 8.68 38.62
N GLU A 115 15.35 7.57 38.36
CA GLU A 115 15.01 6.28 38.95
C GLU A 115 14.97 6.36 40.48
N GLY A 116 13.94 5.78 41.11
CA GLY A 116 13.78 5.74 42.57
C GLY A 116 13.21 7.01 43.24
N HIS A 117 12.97 8.11 42.51
CA HIS A 117 12.47 9.37 43.08
C HIS A 117 10.93 9.42 43.18
N SER A 118 10.35 8.49 43.95
CA SER A 118 8.89 8.30 44.02
C SER A 118 8.11 9.36 44.80
N TYR A 119 8.82 10.20 45.56
CA TYR A 119 8.24 11.28 46.36
C TYR A 119 8.29 12.65 45.67
N LEU A 120 8.89 12.74 44.48
CA LEU A 120 9.07 14.00 43.77
C LEU A 120 7.70 14.59 43.40
N GLU A 121 7.46 15.82 43.82
CA GLU A 121 6.26 16.61 43.55
C GLU A 121 6.55 17.76 42.57
N THR A 122 7.71 18.39 42.67
CA THR A 122 8.10 19.53 41.81
C THR A 122 9.48 19.30 41.23
N LEU A 123 9.57 19.36 39.90
CA LEU A 123 10.82 19.33 39.16
C LEU A 123 10.90 20.55 38.24
N ASN A 124 11.86 21.43 38.50
CA ASN A 124 12.14 22.58 37.65
C ASN A 124 13.41 22.35 36.83
N LEU A 125 13.26 22.27 35.51
CA LEU A 125 14.32 22.12 34.51
C LEU A 125 14.34 23.30 33.53
N SER A 126 13.71 24.42 33.89
CA SER A 126 13.60 25.60 33.02
C SER A 126 14.95 26.24 32.70
N ASP A 127 15.02 26.98 31.59
CA ASP A 127 16.21 27.78 31.22
C ASP A 127 17.47 26.89 31.09
N ASN A 128 17.32 25.76 30.42
CA ASN A 128 18.40 24.83 30.07
C ASN A 128 18.51 24.72 28.53
N ALA A 129 19.24 23.73 28.04
CA ALA A 129 19.47 23.51 26.60
C ALA A 129 18.83 22.21 26.07
N LEU A 130 17.84 21.65 26.78
CA LEU A 130 17.23 20.36 26.44
C LEU A 130 16.57 20.40 25.06
N SER A 131 16.93 19.48 24.16
CA SER A 131 16.26 19.32 22.86
C SER A 131 15.11 18.32 22.86
N ASP A 132 15.09 17.44 23.85
CA ASP A 132 14.11 16.38 24.06
C ASP A 132 13.96 16.11 25.57
N PHE A 133 12.81 15.60 25.97
CA PHE A 133 12.55 15.11 27.32
C PHE A 133 12.08 13.66 27.23
N SER A 134 13.07 12.76 27.30
CA SER A 134 12.88 11.31 27.20
C SER A 134 13.32 10.50 28.44
N PRO A 135 13.33 11.02 29.68
CA PRO A 135 13.65 10.19 30.84
C PRO A 135 12.50 9.24 31.19
N ASP A 136 12.80 8.19 31.96
CA ASP A 136 11.79 7.36 32.60
C ASP A 136 11.21 8.07 33.81
N VAL A 137 9.98 8.52 33.66
CA VAL A 137 9.21 9.15 34.73
C VAL A 137 8.27 8.17 35.44
N SER A 138 8.34 6.87 35.12
CA SER A 138 7.45 5.84 35.70
C SER A 138 7.42 5.84 37.23
N PHE A 139 8.54 6.20 37.85
CA PHE A 139 8.73 6.25 39.30
C PHE A 139 8.12 7.49 39.96
N MET A 140 8.00 8.62 39.24
CA MET A 140 7.57 9.92 39.79
C MET A 140 6.04 10.01 40.00
N VAL A 141 5.46 9.04 40.71
CA VAL A 141 4.00 8.87 40.84
C VAL A 141 3.30 10.00 41.62
N ARG A 142 4.06 10.90 42.25
CA ARG A 142 3.54 12.06 43.01
C ARG A 142 3.80 13.41 42.32
N LEU A 143 4.34 13.41 41.11
CA LEU A 143 4.72 14.64 40.42
C LEU A 143 3.50 15.52 40.16
N LYS A 144 3.57 16.78 40.56
CA LYS A 144 2.53 17.80 40.39
C LYS A 144 2.96 18.94 39.47
N VAL A 145 4.26 19.25 39.43
CA VAL A 145 4.78 20.34 38.60
C VAL A 145 6.05 19.88 37.88
N LEU A 146 6.05 20.05 36.57
CA LEU A 146 7.19 19.84 35.69
C LEU A 146 7.41 21.10 34.84
N ASP A 147 8.42 21.89 35.17
CA ASP A 147 8.76 23.09 34.40
C ASP A 147 9.89 22.78 33.41
N LEU A 148 9.57 22.80 32.13
CA LEU A 148 10.50 22.60 31.00
C LEU A 148 10.59 23.87 30.15
N SER A 149 10.15 25.03 30.67
CA SER A 149 10.13 26.29 29.92
C SER A 149 11.55 26.75 29.56
N LYS A 150 11.66 27.60 28.53
CA LYS A 150 12.94 28.19 28.07
C LYS A 150 14.02 27.14 27.77
N ASN A 151 13.65 26.07 27.09
CA ASN A 151 14.57 25.04 26.59
C ASN A 151 14.59 25.06 25.05
N LYS A 152 15.14 24.01 24.43
CA LYS A 152 15.16 23.79 22.98
C LYS A 152 14.29 22.59 22.57
N ILE A 153 13.30 22.23 23.39
CA ILE A 153 12.50 21.02 23.21
C ILE A 153 11.69 21.14 21.93
N LYS A 154 11.81 20.14 21.06
CA LYS A 154 11.04 20.05 19.82
C LYS A 154 9.78 19.22 19.99
N TYR A 155 9.92 18.05 20.60
CA TYR A 155 8.85 17.10 20.93
C TYR A 155 9.42 16.07 21.92
N PHE A 156 8.57 15.25 22.54
CA PHE A 156 9.03 14.10 23.33
C PHE A 156 9.20 12.89 22.41
N SER A 157 10.43 12.40 22.25
CA SER A 157 10.74 11.34 21.29
C SER A 157 10.28 9.95 21.75
N GLN A 158 10.24 9.71 23.06
CA GLN A 158 9.90 8.41 23.64
C GLN A 158 8.41 8.32 23.98
N LEU A 159 7.74 7.35 23.36
CA LEU A 159 6.32 7.09 23.60
C LEU A 159 6.04 6.68 25.05
N SER A 160 6.96 5.92 25.67
CA SER A 160 6.86 5.47 27.07
C SER A 160 6.83 6.65 28.04
N THR A 161 7.65 7.68 27.82
CA THR A 161 7.65 8.91 28.63
C THR A 161 6.28 9.59 28.57
N MET A 162 5.71 9.79 27.38
CA MET A 162 4.36 10.37 27.22
C MET A 162 3.27 9.54 27.91
N GLN A 163 3.31 8.20 27.77
CA GLN A 163 2.37 7.29 28.41
C GLN A 163 2.46 7.33 29.94
N ASN A 164 3.68 7.36 30.48
CA ASN A 164 3.91 7.46 31.92
C ASN A 164 3.44 8.81 32.47
N ILE A 165 3.71 9.92 31.79
CA ILE A 165 3.18 11.25 32.14
C ILE A 165 1.65 11.21 32.19
N SER A 166 0.99 10.68 31.15
CA SER A 166 -0.48 10.55 31.13
C SER A 166 -1.02 9.69 32.27
N ARG A 167 -0.30 8.64 32.68
CA ARG A 167 -0.68 7.80 33.83
C ARG A 167 -0.57 8.58 35.14
N ILE A 168 0.54 9.27 35.36
CA ILE A 168 0.80 10.10 36.55
C ILE A 168 -0.25 11.20 36.65
N ALA A 169 -0.56 11.86 35.53
CA ALA A 169 -1.56 12.92 35.45
C ALA A 169 -3.00 12.49 35.80
N LYS A 170 -3.33 11.20 35.72
CA LYS A 170 -4.64 10.71 36.19
C LYS A 170 -4.71 10.60 37.72
N GLN A 171 -3.56 10.48 38.37
CA GLN A 171 -3.42 10.32 39.82
C GLN A 171 -3.04 11.62 40.51
N THR A 172 -2.47 12.56 39.77
CA THR A 172 -1.92 13.81 40.24
C THR A 172 -2.47 14.94 39.37
N HIS A 173 -2.71 16.12 39.93
CA HIS A 173 -3.03 17.31 39.13
C HIS A 173 -1.77 17.87 38.46
N LEU A 174 -1.04 17.04 37.70
CA LEU A 174 0.23 17.37 37.07
C LEU A 174 0.07 18.55 36.11
N LYS A 175 0.94 19.54 36.26
CA LYS A 175 1.10 20.69 35.38
C LYS A 175 2.47 20.67 34.72
N ILE A 176 2.49 20.89 33.41
CA ILE A 176 3.69 20.92 32.58
C ILE A 176 3.78 22.30 31.94
N ASP A 177 4.95 22.92 32.03
CA ASP A 177 5.26 24.13 31.26
C ASP A 177 6.25 23.84 30.14
N LEU A 178 5.88 24.19 28.91
CA LEU A 178 6.74 24.15 27.73
C LEU A 178 6.94 25.55 27.12
N SER A 179 6.60 26.61 27.84
CA SER A 179 6.65 27.98 27.34
C SER A 179 8.08 28.35 26.95
N HIS A 180 8.22 29.25 25.98
CA HIS A 180 9.54 29.63 25.45
C HIS A 180 10.38 28.48 24.85
N ASN A 181 9.75 27.36 24.49
CA ASN A 181 10.31 26.39 23.54
C ASN A 181 9.75 26.67 22.13
N ILE A 182 10.52 26.32 21.10
CA ILE A 182 10.02 26.27 19.72
C ILE A 182 9.83 24.80 19.36
N LEU A 183 8.62 24.30 19.57
CA LEU A 183 8.24 22.92 19.27
C LEU A 183 8.33 22.66 17.75
N GLU A 184 8.33 21.40 17.34
CA GLU A 184 8.33 21.01 15.93
C GLU A 184 6.90 20.66 15.47
N CYS A 185 6.52 21.11 14.29
CA CYS A 185 5.22 20.84 13.65
C CYS A 185 5.41 20.16 12.28
N SER A 186 5.97 18.95 12.35
CA SER A 186 6.33 18.08 11.23
C SER A 186 5.74 16.68 11.43
N CYS A 187 6.06 15.73 10.55
CA CYS A 187 5.61 14.34 10.70
C CYS A 187 6.22 13.61 11.92
N PRO A 188 7.54 13.72 12.20
CA PRO A 188 8.14 13.14 13.40
C PRO A 188 7.46 13.56 14.72
N SER A 189 7.03 14.82 14.83
CA SER A 189 6.41 15.34 16.07
C SER A 189 4.91 15.08 16.16
N LEU A 190 4.27 14.49 15.13
CA LEU A 190 2.82 14.32 15.07
C LEU A 190 2.26 13.50 16.25
N VAL A 191 3.00 12.48 16.69
CA VAL A 191 2.60 11.65 17.85
C VAL A 191 2.56 12.50 19.12
N PHE A 192 3.59 13.31 19.35
CA PHE A 192 3.66 14.23 20.49
C PHE A 192 2.57 15.30 20.43
N LEU A 193 2.30 15.89 19.26
CA LEU A 193 1.25 16.88 19.11
C LEU A 193 -0.16 16.30 19.36
N ARG A 194 -0.40 15.05 18.93
CA ARG A 194 -1.65 14.32 19.25
C ARG A 194 -1.76 14.06 20.75
N TRP A 195 -0.69 13.58 21.37
CA TRP A 195 -0.66 13.34 22.81
C TRP A 195 -0.91 14.64 23.61
N MET A 196 -0.29 15.75 23.22
CA MET A 196 -0.51 17.07 23.81
C MET A 196 -1.96 17.52 23.63
N PHE A 197 -2.58 17.20 22.48
CA PHE A 197 -3.99 17.50 22.20
C PHE A 197 -4.96 16.68 23.06
N GLU A 198 -4.65 15.41 23.31
CA GLU A 198 -5.44 14.53 24.17
C GLU A 198 -5.29 14.88 25.66
N ASN A 199 -4.13 15.40 26.05
CA ASN A 199 -3.77 15.72 27.44
C ASN A 199 -3.66 17.24 27.67
N GLN A 200 -4.56 18.00 27.05
CA GLN A 200 -4.52 19.46 27.08
C GLN A 200 -4.56 20.08 28.48
N GLU A 201 -5.18 19.43 29.45
CA GLU A 201 -5.30 19.93 30.84
C GLU A 201 -3.97 19.96 31.60
N LEU A 202 -2.94 19.25 31.11
CA LEU A 202 -1.61 19.25 31.71
C LEU A 202 -0.88 20.57 31.47
N PHE A 203 -1.21 21.27 30.39
CA PHE A 203 -0.45 22.42 29.95
C PHE A 203 -1.19 23.72 30.27
N TYR A 204 -0.57 24.59 31.08
CA TYR A 204 -1.10 25.91 31.38
C TYR A 204 -0.58 26.95 30.38
N ASN A 205 -1.31 28.05 30.16
CA ASN A 205 -0.94 29.08 29.18
C ASN A 205 -0.70 28.54 27.76
N LYS A 206 -1.65 27.74 27.24
CA LYS A 206 -1.61 27.14 25.89
C LYS A 206 -1.31 28.15 24.77
N ASP A 207 -1.75 29.39 24.94
CA ASP A 207 -1.52 30.48 23.98
C ASP A 207 -0.06 30.94 23.87
N SER A 208 0.78 30.59 24.86
CA SER A 208 2.20 30.90 24.85
C SER A 208 3.03 29.95 24.00
N TYR A 209 2.51 28.77 23.68
CA TYR A 209 3.25 27.74 22.97
C TYR A 209 3.28 27.99 21.47
N LYS A 210 4.45 27.76 20.89
CA LYS A 210 4.72 27.96 19.47
C LYS A 210 5.41 26.73 18.90
N CYS A 211 5.12 26.40 17.65
CA CYS A 211 5.87 25.41 16.91
C CYS A 211 6.31 25.93 15.55
N LYS A 212 7.37 25.33 15.00
CA LYS A 212 7.88 25.60 13.66
C LYS A 212 7.54 24.43 12.74
N SER A 213 6.91 24.72 11.61
CA SER A 213 6.64 23.71 10.56
C SER A 213 7.86 23.52 9.64
N ASP A 214 7.84 22.49 8.79
CA ASP A 214 8.92 22.17 7.83
C ASP A 214 9.24 23.34 6.91
N ASN A 215 8.23 24.14 6.55
CA ASN A 215 8.39 25.35 5.73
C ASN A 215 8.94 26.57 6.51
N GLY A 216 9.31 26.39 7.79
CA GLY A 216 9.85 27.44 8.64
C GLY A 216 8.83 28.38 9.28
N THR A 217 7.54 28.25 8.97
CA THR A 217 6.47 29.06 9.55
C THR A 217 6.28 28.76 11.03
N ILE A 218 6.23 29.80 11.86
CA ILE A 218 5.94 29.69 13.29
C ILE A 218 4.42 29.76 13.50
N ILE A 219 3.87 28.75 14.17
CA ILE A 219 2.43 28.57 14.44
C ILE A 219 2.22 28.64 15.96
N VAL A 220 1.27 29.45 16.40
CA VAL A 220 0.85 29.50 17.81
C VAL A 220 -0.14 28.36 18.08
N LEU A 221 0.07 27.61 19.17
CA LEU A 221 -0.70 26.41 19.50
C LEU A 221 -2.05 26.70 20.19
N SER A 222 -2.52 27.95 20.22
CA SER A 222 -3.87 28.31 20.70
C SER A 222 -4.99 27.53 19.98
N ARG A 223 -4.72 27.05 18.76
CA ARG A 223 -5.62 26.18 17.96
C ARG A 223 -4.97 24.82 17.66
N LEU A 224 -4.46 24.14 18.67
CA LEU A 224 -3.75 22.85 18.55
C LEU A 224 -4.50 21.81 17.70
N GLN A 225 -5.84 21.75 17.76
CA GLN A 225 -6.66 20.86 16.93
C GLN A 225 -6.42 21.05 15.42
N ASN A 226 -6.40 22.31 14.96
CA ASN A 226 -6.23 22.63 13.55
C ASN A 226 -4.81 22.28 13.08
N THR A 227 -3.82 22.50 13.95
CA THR A 227 -2.42 22.17 13.68
C THR A 227 -2.24 20.67 13.55
N VAL A 228 -2.76 19.88 14.50
CA VAL A 228 -2.71 18.40 14.46
C VAL A 228 -3.40 17.87 13.20
N PHE A 229 -4.59 18.40 12.86
CA PHE A 229 -5.33 17.97 11.66
C PHE A 229 -4.55 18.29 10.37
N ARG A 230 -3.98 19.50 10.26
CA ARG A 230 -3.16 19.89 9.10
C ARG A 230 -1.91 19.02 8.97
N SER A 231 -1.17 18.81 10.05
CA SER A 231 0.01 17.94 10.05
C SER A 231 -0.35 16.49 9.72
N ALA A 232 -1.42 15.95 10.31
CA ALA A 232 -1.90 14.60 10.00
C ALA A 232 -2.27 14.42 8.51
N LYS A 233 -2.91 15.42 7.90
CA LYS A 233 -3.24 15.39 6.47
C LYS A 233 -1.98 15.42 5.60
N SER A 234 -0.98 16.23 5.97
CA SER A 234 0.29 16.33 5.23
C SER A 234 1.12 15.04 5.32
N CYS A 235 1.03 14.32 6.45
CA CYS A 235 1.73 13.07 6.68
C CYS A 235 0.97 11.83 6.18
N ALA A 236 -0.27 12.00 5.71
CA ALA A 236 -1.06 10.91 5.16
C ALA A 236 -0.41 10.42 3.86
N SER A 237 0.13 9.20 3.87
CA SER A 237 0.73 8.59 2.69
C SER A 237 -0.36 8.12 1.73
N TYR A 238 -0.51 8.82 0.60
CA TYR A 238 -1.42 8.43 -0.48
C TYR A 238 -0.93 7.24 -1.31
N THR A 239 0.25 6.69 -1.01
CA THR A 239 0.90 5.61 -1.79
C THR A 239 0.00 4.39 -1.96
N ALA A 240 -0.61 3.89 -0.88
CA ALA A 240 -1.51 2.73 -0.94
C ALA A 240 -2.76 3.00 -1.81
N LEU A 241 -3.32 4.21 -1.74
CA LEU A 241 -4.45 4.63 -2.57
C LEU A 241 -4.04 4.72 -4.05
N THR A 242 -2.89 5.32 -4.35
CA THR A 242 -2.39 5.40 -5.72
C THR A 242 -2.11 4.03 -6.32
N ILE A 243 -1.56 3.10 -5.55
CA ILE A 243 -1.33 1.71 -5.98
C ILE A 243 -2.67 1.02 -6.24
N GLY A 244 -3.64 1.13 -5.32
CA GLY A 244 -4.97 0.54 -5.48
C GLY A 244 -5.70 1.02 -6.74
N ILE A 245 -5.66 2.32 -7.03
CA ILE A 245 -6.27 2.89 -8.24
C ILE A 245 -5.57 2.38 -9.51
N SER A 246 -4.22 2.33 -9.50
CA SER A 246 -3.47 1.86 -10.67
C SER A 246 -3.77 0.39 -11.03
N VAL A 247 -3.89 -0.49 -10.02
CA VAL A 247 -4.23 -1.90 -10.22
C VAL A 247 -5.63 -2.07 -10.80
N LEU A 248 -6.61 -1.29 -10.32
CA LEU A 248 -7.99 -1.33 -10.83
C LEU A 248 -8.04 -0.95 -12.31
N VAL A 249 -7.33 0.11 -12.71
CA VAL A 249 -7.28 0.56 -14.12
C VAL A 249 -6.69 -0.52 -15.02
N VAL A 250 -5.58 -1.16 -14.61
CA VAL A 250 -4.97 -2.26 -15.37
C VAL A 250 -5.93 -3.45 -15.49
N ALA A 251 -6.63 -3.83 -14.43
CA ALA A 251 -7.60 -4.91 -14.46
C ALA A 251 -8.74 -4.64 -15.46
N VAL A 252 -9.27 -3.41 -15.48
CA VAL A 252 -10.32 -3.01 -16.44
C VAL A 252 -9.80 -3.09 -17.88
N ILE A 253 -8.59 -2.61 -18.15
CA ILE A 253 -7.98 -2.69 -19.48
C ILE A 253 -7.84 -4.15 -19.94
N LEU A 254 -7.36 -5.05 -19.07
CA LEU A 254 -7.23 -6.47 -19.39
C LEU A 254 -8.57 -7.13 -19.72
N ILE A 255 -9.63 -6.79 -18.99
CA ILE A 255 -10.99 -7.28 -19.26
C ILE A 255 -11.48 -6.78 -20.63
N LEU A 256 -11.27 -5.50 -20.95
CA LEU A 256 -11.67 -4.92 -22.24
C LEU A 256 -10.90 -5.55 -23.40
N VAL A 257 -9.58 -5.71 -23.27
CA VAL A 257 -8.75 -6.38 -24.28
C VAL A 257 -9.18 -7.84 -24.44
N GLY A 258 -9.40 -8.57 -23.35
CA GLY A 258 -9.90 -9.94 -23.40
C GLY A 258 -11.24 -10.06 -24.11
N ARG A 259 -12.18 -9.14 -23.85
CA ARG A 259 -13.48 -9.06 -24.54
C ARG A 259 -13.32 -8.80 -26.04
N LEU A 260 -12.42 -7.89 -26.42
CA LEU A 260 -12.14 -7.58 -27.84
C LEU A 260 -11.51 -8.79 -28.55
N LEU A 261 -10.53 -9.44 -27.93
CA LEU A 261 -9.91 -10.66 -28.47
C LEU A 261 -10.93 -11.80 -28.64
N TYR A 262 -11.79 -12.01 -27.65
CA TYR A 262 -12.85 -13.02 -27.74
C TYR A 262 -13.87 -12.69 -28.84
N ARG A 263 -14.28 -11.42 -28.97
CA ARG A 263 -15.23 -10.98 -30.01
C ARG A 263 -14.68 -11.19 -31.41
N TYR A 264 -13.37 -10.97 -31.61
CA TYR A 264 -12.74 -11.03 -32.92
C TYR A 264 -11.90 -12.29 -33.18
N ARG A 265 -11.96 -13.30 -32.29
CA ARG A 265 -11.13 -14.52 -32.37
C ARG A 265 -11.17 -15.25 -33.71
N TRP A 266 -12.33 -15.33 -34.37
CA TRP A 266 -12.44 -15.99 -35.68
C TRP A 266 -11.78 -15.20 -36.80
N ARG A 267 -11.86 -13.86 -36.74
CA ARG A 267 -11.17 -12.96 -37.68
C ARG A 267 -9.66 -13.05 -37.55
N LEU A 268 -9.18 -13.04 -36.30
CA LEU A 268 -7.76 -13.17 -35.99
C LEU A 268 -7.20 -14.53 -36.43
N ARG A 269 -7.92 -15.63 -36.17
CA ARG A 269 -7.53 -16.97 -36.62
C ARG A 269 -7.48 -17.06 -38.15
N TYR A 270 -8.50 -16.59 -38.84
CA TYR A 270 -8.55 -16.58 -40.30
C TYR A 270 -7.40 -15.75 -40.90
N ALA A 271 -7.15 -14.54 -40.38
CA ALA A 271 -6.03 -13.70 -40.81
C ALA A 271 -4.67 -14.39 -40.59
N TYR A 272 -4.49 -15.09 -39.47
CA TYR A 272 -3.27 -15.86 -39.18
C TYR A 272 -3.06 -17.00 -40.20
N TYR A 273 -4.06 -17.84 -40.44
CA TYR A 273 -3.94 -18.97 -41.38
C TYR A 273 -3.76 -18.51 -42.83
N MET A 274 -4.43 -17.43 -43.24
CA MET A 274 -4.30 -16.87 -44.59
C MET A 274 -2.94 -16.19 -44.84
N THR A 275 -2.42 -15.41 -43.88
CA THR A 275 -1.09 -14.78 -44.02
C THR A 275 0.02 -15.82 -44.08
N ARG A 276 -0.07 -16.89 -43.28
CA ARG A 276 0.84 -18.03 -43.35
C ARG A 276 0.76 -18.75 -44.69
N SER A 277 -0.44 -18.96 -45.24
CA SER A 277 -0.65 -19.57 -46.55
C SER A 277 -0.05 -18.72 -47.68
N LYS A 278 -0.34 -17.42 -47.70
CA LYS A 278 0.22 -16.46 -48.66
C LYS A 278 1.74 -16.40 -48.61
N TYR A 279 2.34 -16.38 -47.42
CA TYR A 279 3.81 -16.42 -47.27
C TYR A 279 4.43 -17.71 -47.86
N LYS A 280 3.72 -18.85 -47.79
CA LYS A 280 4.14 -20.13 -48.39
C LYS A 280 3.92 -20.12 -49.91
N SER A 281 2.87 -19.43 -50.38
CA SER A 281 2.46 -19.34 -51.78
C SER A 281 3.16 -18.24 -52.60
N ASP A 282 3.69 -17.18 -51.98
CA ASP A 282 4.46 -16.11 -52.65
C ASP A 282 5.77 -16.63 -53.29
N LYS A 283 6.11 -17.90 -53.07
CA LYS A 283 7.17 -18.60 -53.78
C LYS A 283 6.75 -19.21 -55.12
N LEU A 284 5.46 -19.24 -55.44
CA LEU A 284 4.88 -19.85 -56.66
C LEU A 284 3.69 -19.04 -57.21
N VAL A 285 4.03 -18.09 -58.10
CA VAL A 285 3.27 -17.59 -59.27
C VAL A 285 1.99 -16.76 -59.08
N ASN A 286 2.06 -15.53 -59.62
CA ASN A 286 0.95 -14.70 -60.12
C ASN A 286 0.11 -15.47 -61.16
N THR A 287 -1.09 -15.90 -60.81
CA THR A 287 -2.10 -16.32 -61.79
C THR A 287 -3.45 -15.77 -61.35
N GLU A 288 -4.27 -15.37 -62.32
CA GLU A 288 -5.68 -15.02 -62.12
C GLU A 288 -6.38 -16.11 -61.28
N MET A 289 -7.29 -15.72 -60.38
CA MET A 289 -7.98 -16.63 -59.47
C MET A 289 -8.93 -17.58 -60.24
N THR A 290 -8.38 -18.62 -60.87
CA THR A 290 -9.14 -19.81 -61.22
C THR A 290 -9.17 -20.72 -60.01
N TYR A 291 -10.33 -20.89 -59.40
CA TYR A 291 -10.52 -21.85 -58.30
C TYR A 291 -10.13 -23.26 -58.76
N ALA A 292 -9.38 -23.99 -57.92
CA ALA A 292 -8.99 -25.36 -58.23
C ALA A 292 -10.18 -26.33 -58.14
N TYR A 293 -11.20 -25.97 -57.36
CA TYR A 293 -12.40 -26.75 -57.11
C TYR A 293 -13.66 -25.89 -57.30
N ASN A 294 -14.74 -26.53 -57.75
CA ASN A 294 -16.05 -25.88 -57.84
C ASN A 294 -16.66 -25.74 -56.44
N ALA A 295 -16.55 -26.76 -55.59
CA ALA A 295 -17.04 -26.69 -54.22
C ALA A 295 -16.19 -27.46 -53.20
N PHE A 296 -16.08 -26.91 -52.00
CA PHE A 296 -15.60 -27.62 -50.81
C PHE A 296 -16.81 -28.23 -50.09
N ILE A 297 -16.78 -29.54 -49.84
CA ILE A 297 -17.88 -30.23 -49.14
C ILE A 297 -17.48 -30.43 -47.67
N SER A 298 -18.26 -29.80 -46.78
CA SER A 298 -18.14 -29.92 -45.33
C SER A 298 -19.26 -30.82 -44.82
N TYR A 299 -18.89 -31.94 -44.20
CA TYR A 299 -19.80 -32.98 -43.72
C TYR A 299 -19.24 -33.63 -42.46
N SER A 300 -20.09 -34.28 -41.66
CA SER A 300 -19.63 -35.03 -40.49
C SER A 300 -19.21 -36.45 -40.91
N GLU A 301 -18.38 -37.11 -40.10
CA GLU A 301 -17.96 -38.49 -40.39
C GLU A 301 -19.13 -39.48 -40.48
N GLU A 302 -20.28 -39.17 -39.87
CA GLU A 302 -21.48 -40.01 -39.93
C GLU A 302 -22.14 -40.00 -41.31
N GLU A 303 -22.04 -38.89 -42.06
CA GLU A 303 -22.60 -38.76 -43.41
C GLU A 303 -21.58 -39.09 -44.52
N LYS A 304 -20.44 -39.69 -44.15
CA LYS A 304 -19.41 -40.10 -45.11
C LYS A 304 -19.97 -40.98 -46.23
N ASP A 305 -20.79 -41.96 -45.88
CA ASP A 305 -21.34 -42.91 -46.87
C ASP A 305 -22.26 -42.22 -47.87
N PHE A 306 -23.05 -41.23 -47.44
CA PHE A 306 -23.84 -40.39 -48.33
C PHE A 306 -22.94 -39.59 -49.28
N VAL A 307 -21.88 -38.97 -48.76
CA VAL A 307 -20.97 -38.18 -49.59
C VAL A 307 -20.27 -39.03 -50.64
N ILE A 308 -19.76 -40.21 -50.25
CA ILE A 308 -19.01 -41.08 -51.15
C ILE A 308 -19.90 -41.78 -52.18
N ASN A 309 -21.05 -42.31 -51.75
CA ASN A 309 -21.87 -43.16 -52.61
C ASN A 309 -22.92 -42.39 -53.42
N GLU A 310 -23.28 -41.17 -53.00
CA GLU A 310 -24.33 -40.39 -53.66
C GLU A 310 -23.85 -39.02 -54.12
N CYS A 311 -23.22 -38.22 -53.24
CA CYS A 311 -22.81 -36.85 -53.58
C CYS A 311 -21.73 -36.80 -54.66
N ILE A 312 -20.66 -37.59 -54.50
CA ILE A 312 -19.55 -37.63 -55.46
C ILE A 312 -20.00 -38.13 -56.84
N PRO A 313 -20.70 -39.28 -56.99
CA PRO A 313 -21.14 -39.74 -58.32
C PRO A 313 -22.07 -38.75 -59.02
N ASN A 314 -23.04 -38.16 -58.30
CA ASN A 314 -23.99 -37.24 -58.92
C ASN A 314 -23.36 -35.89 -59.33
N LEU A 315 -22.38 -35.37 -58.59
CA LEU A 315 -21.80 -34.07 -58.88
C LEU A 315 -20.50 -34.14 -59.70
N GLU A 316 -19.62 -35.12 -59.45
CA GLU A 316 -18.35 -35.26 -60.19
C GLU A 316 -18.50 -36.08 -61.48
N GLU A 317 -19.23 -37.20 -61.46
CA GLU A 317 -19.32 -38.09 -62.63
C GLU A 317 -20.40 -37.62 -63.62
N HIS A 318 -21.61 -37.28 -63.14
CA HIS A 318 -22.71 -36.85 -63.99
C HIS A 318 -22.61 -35.38 -64.42
N GLU A 319 -22.24 -34.48 -63.50
CA GLU A 319 -22.23 -33.02 -63.76
C GLU A 319 -20.82 -32.43 -64.00
N HIS A 320 -19.77 -33.27 -63.93
CA HIS A 320 -18.37 -32.89 -64.19
C HIS A 320 -17.84 -31.75 -63.31
N LEU A 321 -18.37 -31.59 -62.10
CA LEU A 321 -17.86 -30.64 -61.11
C LEU A 321 -16.66 -31.24 -60.36
N ARG A 322 -15.73 -30.38 -59.92
CA ARG A 322 -14.58 -30.81 -59.12
C ARG A 322 -14.79 -30.46 -57.65
N LEU A 323 -14.92 -31.47 -56.79
CA LEU A 323 -15.15 -31.27 -55.36
C LEU A 323 -13.87 -31.41 -54.54
N CYS A 324 -13.70 -30.57 -53.53
CA CYS A 324 -12.66 -30.72 -52.52
C CYS A 324 -13.23 -31.47 -51.32
N ILE A 325 -12.75 -32.69 -51.09
CA ILE A 325 -13.22 -33.60 -50.04
C ILE A 325 -12.11 -33.86 -49.03
N HIS A 326 -12.36 -33.63 -47.75
CA HIS A 326 -11.29 -33.68 -46.73
C HIS A 326 -10.61 -35.05 -46.59
N GLN A 327 -11.30 -36.16 -46.87
CA GLN A 327 -10.70 -37.51 -46.80
C GLN A 327 -9.81 -37.85 -48.00
N ARG A 328 -9.94 -37.11 -49.10
CA ARG A 328 -9.27 -37.38 -50.39
C ARG A 328 -8.21 -36.33 -50.72
N ASP A 329 -8.55 -35.06 -50.54
CA ASP A 329 -7.79 -33.92 -51.05
C ASP A 329 -6.88 -33.26 -50.00
N PHE A 330 -7.04 -33.58 -48.71
CA PHE A 330 -6.18 -33.02 -47.67
C PHE A 330 -4.78 -33.64 -47.73
N ILE A 331 -3.77 -32.77 -47.69
CA ILE A 331 -2.37 -33.18 -47.81
C ILE A 331 -1.91 -33.76 -46.46
N PRO A 332 -1.47 -35.04 -46.40
CA PRO A 332 -0.94 -35.62 -45.18
C PRO A 332 0.32 -34.87 -44.73
N GLY A 333 0.42 -34.58 -43.43
CA GLY A 333 1.54 -33.85 -42.84
C GLY A 333 1.37 -32.33 -42.77
N GLU A 334 0.33 -31.76 -43.41
CA GLU A 334 -0.09 -30.38 -43.17
C GLU A 334 -1.07 -30.29 -41.98
N GLU A 335 -1.13 -29.12 -41.33
CA GLU A 335 -2.05 -28.87 -40.22
C GLU A 335 -3.50 -28.89 -40.74
N ILE A 336 -4.41 -29.59 -40.04
CA ILE A 336 -5.83 -29.73 -40.47
C ILE A 336 -6.49 -28.36 -40.70
N SER A 337 -6.26 -27.39 -39.82
CA SER A 337 -6.75 -26.02 -39.96
C SER A 337 -6.29 -25.34 -41.27
N GLN A 338 -5.08 -25.66 -41.71
CA GLN A 338 -4.50 -25.14 -42.95
C GLN A 338 -5.11 -25.83 -44.18
N ASN A 339 -5.27 -27.15 -44.13
CA ASN A 339 -5.94 -27.92 -45.18
C ASN A 339 -7.38 -27.44 -45.38
N ILE A 340 -8.12 -27.19 -44.29
CA ILE A 340 -9.46 -26.61 -44.32
C ILE A 340 -9.47 -25.23 -44.98
N THR A 341 -8.60 -24.32 -44.50
CA THR A 341 -8.56 -22.95 -45.04
C THR A 341 -8.19 -22.94 -46.52
N ASN A 342 -7.24 -23.78 -46.93
CA ASN A 342 -6.83 -23.90 -48.33
C ASN A 342 -7.92 -24.53 -49.20
N GLY A 343 -8.61 -25.57 -48.70
CA GLY A 343 -9.74 -26.19 -49.39
C GLY A 343 -10.86 -25.19 -49.67
N ILE A 344 -11.21 -24.37 -48.68
CA ILE A 344 -12.19 -23.28 -48.81
C ILE A 344 -11.68 -22.21 -49.78
N HIS A 345 -10.45 -21.73 -49.61
CA HIS A 345 -9.90 -20.65 -50.43
C HIS A 345 -9.79 -21.02 -51.92
N ASN A 346 -9.47 -22.28 -52.20
CA ASN A 346 -9.30 -22.81 -53.55
C ASN A 346 -10.62 -23.34 -54.15
N SER A 347 -11.75 -23.21 -53.44
CA SER A 347 -13.08 -23.62 -53.91
C SER A 347 -13.97 -22.41 -54.19
N ASN A 348 -14.78 -22.46 -55.24
CA ASN A 348 -15.73 -21.38 -55.57
C ASN A 348 -16.86 -21.26 -54.52
N LYS A 349 -17.39 -22.41 -54.10
CA LYS A 349 -18.43 -22.51 -53.06
C LYS A 349 -18.01 -23.44 -51.92
N THR A 350 -18.68 -23.33 -50.79
CA THR A 350 -18.60 -24.27 -49.66
C THR A 350 -20.00 -24.78 -49.37
N ILE A 351 -20.19 -26.09 -49.52
CA ILE A 351 -21.45 -26.78 -49.25
C ILE A 351 -21.34 -27.44 -47.90
N CYS A 352 -22.25 -27.10 -46.99
CA CYS A 352 -22.33 -27.73 -45.67
C CYS A 352 -23.51 -28.70 -45.63
N ILE A 353 -23.23 -29.99 -45.41
CA ILE A 353 -24.24 -31.02 -45.20
C ILE A 353 -24.63 -30.99 -43.72
N ILE A 354 -25.79 -30.39 -43.44
CA ILE A 354 -26.26 -30.07 -42.10
C ILE A 354 -27.05 -31.25 -41.51
N THR A 355 -26.50 -31.82 -40.45
CA THR A 355 -27.12 -32.78 -39.53
C THR A 355 -26.81 -32.38 -38.07
N ARG A 356 -27.45 -33.01 -37.08
CA ARG A 356 -27.09 -32.82 -35.66
C ARG A 356 -25.64 -33.21 -35.41
N ALA A 357 -25.13 -34.27 -36.06
CA ALA A 357 -23.73 -34.66 -35.98
C ALA A 357 -22.80 -33.58 -36.55
N PHE A 358 -23.19 -32.90 -37.64
CA PHE A 358 -22.47 -31.72 -38.14
C PHE A 358 -22.43 -30.59 -37.10
N LEU A 359 -23.57 -30.27 -36.47
CA LEU A 359 -23.68 -29.17 -35.50
C LEU A 359 -22.85 -29.41 -34.23
N ASP A 360 -22.70 -30.68 -33.82
CA ASP A 360 -21.90 -31.08 -32.67
C ASP A 360 -20.39 -31.25 -33.00
N SER A 361 -20.05 -31.35 -34.29
CA SER A 361 -18.66 -31.54 -34.73
C SER A 361 -17.85 -30.25 -34.68
N TYR A 362 -16.74 -30.28 -33.92
CA TYR A 362 -15.78 -29.18 -33.85
C TYR A 362 -15.22 -28.80 -35.22
N TYR A 363 -14.86 -29.79 -36.04
CA TYR A 363 -14.23 -29.56 -37.34
C TYR A 363 -15.23 -28.99 -38.35
N CYS A 364 -16.44 -29.53 -38.42
CA CYS A 364 -17.51 -29.02 -39.30
C CYS A 364 -17.87 -27.57 -38.94
N MET A 365 -18.02 -27.28 -37.64
CA MET A 365 -18.27 -25.91 -37.20
C MET A 365 -17.08 -24.98 -37.42
N PHE A 366 -15.84 -25.49 -37.35
CA PHE A 366 -14.66 -24.72 -37.71
C PHE A 366 -14.63 -24.39 -39.20
N GLU A 367 -14.86 -25.37 -40.07
CA GLU A 367 -14.98 -25.22 -41.53
C GLU A 367 -16.04 -24.18 -41.91
N PHE A 368 -17.25 -24.30 -41.37
CA PHE A 368 -18.33 -23.32 -41.55
C PHE A 368 -17.90 -21.91 -41.15
N ASN A 369 -17.26 -21.76 -39.98
CA ASN A 369 -16.80 -20.45 -39.52
C ASN A 369 -15.68 -19.88 -40.38
N MET A 370 -14.77 -20.71 -40.92
CA MET A 370 -13.72 -20.28 -41.83
C MET A 370 -14.29 -19.85 -43.18
N ALA A 371 -15.22 -20.62 -43.76
CA ALA A 371 -15.88 -20.29 -45.02
C ALA A 371 -16.68 -18.99 -44.94
N ARG A 372 -17.34 -18.74 -43.80
CA ARG A 372 -17.96 -17.43 -43.54
C ARG A 372 -16.94 -16.30 -43.50
N MET A 373 -15.77 -16.50 -42.91
CA MET A 373 -14.74 -15.46 -42.87
C MET A 373 -14.16 -15.22 -44.27
N GLU A 374 -13.95 -16.26 -45.08
CA GLU A 374 -13.56 -16.14 -46.50
C GLU A 374 -14.56 -15.28 -47.29
N SER A 375 -15.87 -15.55 -47.14
CA SER A 375 -16.95 -14.75 -47.75
C SER A 375 -16.82 -13.25 -47.43
N ILE A 376 -16.56 -12.91 -46.16
CA ILE A 376 -16.51 -11.53 -45.69
C ILE A 376 -15.21 -10.81 -46.11
N TYR A 377 -14.05 -11.49 -46.05
CA TYR A 377 -12.74 -10.84 -46.19
C TYR A 377 -12.08 -11.00 -47.55
N SER A 378 -12.26 -12.14 -48.22
CA SER A 378 -11.63 -12.43 -49.50
C SER A 378 -12.58 -12.24 -50.68
N ARG A 379 -13.88 -12.40 -50.46
CA ARG A 379 -14.92 -12.41 -51.50
C ARG A 379 -15.83 -11.18 -51.46
N GLU A 380 -15.39 -10.07 -50.86
CA GLU A 380 -16.14 -8.80 -50.79
C GLU A 380 -17.58 -8.92 -50.25
N GLY A 381 -17.89 -9.94 -49.45
CA GLY A 381 -19.22 -10.21 -48.92
C GLY A 381 -20.13 -11.05 -49.82
N HIS A 382 -19.63 -11.58 -50.94
CA HIS A 382 -20.37 -12.54 -51.75
C HIS A 382 -20.63 -13.84 -50.97
N ASN A 383 -21.88 -14.32 -51.00
CA ASN A 383 -22.23 -15.56 -50.34
C ASN A 383 -21.64 -16.77 -51.08
N ILE A 384 -20.70 -17.45 -50.43
CA ILE A 384 -20.10 -18.70 -50.91
C ILE A 384 -20.60 -19.93 -50.14
N LEU A 385 -21.45 -19.75 -49.13
CA LEU A 385 -22.00 -20.83 -48.31
C LEU A 385 -23.36 -21.29 -48.86
N PHE A 386 -23.52 -22.61 -48.97
CA PHE A 386 -24.80 -23.23 -49.31
C PHE A 386 -25.09 -24.40 -48.34
N LEU A 387 -26.28 -24.41 -47.74
CA LEU A 387 -26.64 -25.40 -46.72
C LEU A 387 -27.49 -26.52 -47.31
N VAL A 388 -27.10 -27.77 -47.09
CA VAL A 388 -27.87 -28.95 -47.48
C VAL A 388 -28.38 -29.61 -46.20
N PHE A 389 -29.67 -29.46 -45.89
CA PHE A 389 -30.29 -30.12 -44.76
C PHE A 389 -30.57 -31.58 -45.10
N TYR A 390 -29.70 -32.47 -44.63
CA TYR A 390 -29.82 -33.90 -44.90
C TYR A 390 -30.83 -34.60 -43.97
N GLU A 391 -31.11 -34.00 -42.82
CA GLU A 391 -32.20 -34.40 -41.93
C GLU A 391 -33.07 -33.20 -41.53
N GLN A 392 -34.26 -33.48 -40.99
CA GLN A 392 -35.14 -32.45 -40.46
C GLN A 392 -34.62 -31.91 -39.12
N ILE A 393 -34.20 -30.64 -39.12
CA ILE A 393 -33.70 -29.92 -37.93
C ILE A 393 -34.61 -28.74 -37.61
N LEU A 394 -34.97 -28.58 -36.34
CA LEU A 394 -35.81 -27.46 -35.93
C LEU A 394 -35.00 -26.16 -35.93
N PRO A 395 -35.57 -25.02 -36.36
CA PRO A 395 -34.85 -23.74 -36.39
C PRO A 395 -34.22 -23.31 -35.05
N ARG A 396 -34.79 -23.76 -33.93
CA ARG A 396 -34.28 -23.50 -32.56
C ARG A 396 -32.97 -24.23 -32.24
N GLU A 397 -32.66 -25.29 -32.97
CA GLU A 397 -31.43 -26.08 -32.82
C GLU A 397 -30.29 -25.47 -33.64
N LEU A 398 -30.59 -24.57 -34.59
CA LEU A 398 -29.60 -23.96 -35.47
C LEU A 398 -28.93 -22.74 -34.82
N PRO A 399 -27.60 -22.58 -35.01
CA PRO A 399 -26.93 -21.33 -34.70
C PRO A 399 -27.58 -20.16 -35.45
N LEU A 400 -27.74 -19.00 -34.77
CA LEU A 400 -28.34 -17.78 -35.35
C LEU A 400 -27.75 -17.40 -36.73
N ILE A 401 -26.46 -17.65 -36.92
CA ILE A 401 -25.74 -17.34 -38.15
C ILE A 401 -26.20 -18.21 -39.33
N MET A 402 -26.59 -19.46 -39.09
CA MET A 402 -27.13 -20.33 -40.13
C MET A 402 -28.57 -19.95 -40.49
N LEU A 403 -29.35 -19.44 -39.53
CA LEU A 403 -30.70 -18.92 -39.80
C LEU A 403 -30.70 -17.74 -40.78
N GLU A 404 -29.67 -16.90 -40.75
CA GLU A 404 -29.49 -15.81 -41.73
C GLU A 404 -29.35 -16.36 -43.16
N LEU A 405 -28.60 -17.45 -43.34
CA LEU A 405 -28.44 -18.11 -44.65
C LEU A 405 -29.74 -18.77 -45.13
N VAL A 406 -30.52 -19.34 -44.21
CA VAL A 406 -31.86 -19.89 -44.51
C VAL A 406 -32.80 -18.78 -44.97
N GLN A 407 -32.79 -17.61 -44.31
CA GLN A 407 -33.60 -16.46 -44.71
C GLN A 407 -33.24 -15.93 -46.11
N HIS A 408 -31.96 -16.01 -46.48
CA HIS A 408 -31.48 -15.68 -47.82
C HIS A 408 -31.64 -16.82 -48.85
N GLN A 409 -32.44 -17.85 -48.55
CA GLN A 409 -32.70 -19.00 -49.42
C GLN A 409 -31.44 -19.72 -49.92
N SER A 410 -30.35 -19.64 -49.15
CA SER A 410 -29.09 -20.33 -49.47
C SER A 410 -29.07 -21.73 -48.84
N TYR A 411 -30.16 -22.48 -49.06
CA TYR A 411 -30.31 -23.83 -48.55
C TYR A 411 -31.19 -24.72 -49.43
N ILE A 412 -31.07 -26.04 -49.24
CA ILE A 412 -31.96 -27.06 -49.79
C ILE A 412 -32.19 -28.16 -48.75
N GLU A 413 -33.37 -28.76 -48.76
CA GLU A 413 -33.72 -29.93 -47.94
C GLU A 413 -33.62 -31.20 -48.79
N TYR A 414 -33.14 -32.28 -48.19
CA TYR A 414 -33.07 -33.58 -48.85
C TYR A 414 -34.49 -34.12 -49.10
N PRO A 415 -34.80 -34.62 -50.31
CA PRO A 415 -36.16 -35.01 -50.67
C PRO A 415 -36.59 -36.34 -50.02
N ASP A 416 -37.87 -36.43 -49.65
CA ASP A 416 -38.49 -37.66 -49.12
C ASP A 416 -38.94 -38.65 -50.23
N ASP A 417 -38.88 -38.23 -51.51
CA ASP A 417 -39.41 -38.96 -52.65
C ASP A 417 -38.42 -39.09 -53.83
N LEU A 418 -38.58 -40.14 -54.65
CA LEU A 418 -37.69 -40.44 -55.78
C LEU A 418 -37.73 -39.39 -56.90
N GLN A 419 -38.82 -38.63 -57.07
CA GLN A 419 -38.89 -37.56 -58.07
C GLN A 419 -38.18 -36.28 -57.59
N GLY A 420 -38.18 -36.02 -56.28
CA GLY A 420 -37.42 -34.93 -55.67
C GLY A 420 -35.90 -35.05 -55.83
N ASN A 421 -35.38 -36.27 -56.05
CA ASN A 421 -33.94 -36.53 -56.17
C ASN A 421 -33.29 -35.80 -57.36
N VAL A 422 -33.95 -35.77 -58.53
CA VAL A 422 -33.41 -35.05 -59.71
C VAL A 422 -33.39 -33.53 -59.50
N VAL A 423 -34.44 -32.99 -58.85
CA VAL A 423 -34.54 -31.55 -58.55
C VAL A 423 -33.49 -31.13 -57.52
N PHE A 424 -33.19 -32.01 -56.56
CA PHE A 424 -32.20 -31.79 -55.51
C PHE A 424 -30.79 -31.57 -56.09
N TRP A 425 -30.32 -32.50 -56.94
CA TRP A 425 -28.98 -32.39 -57.54
C TRP A 425 -28.86 -31.21 -58.50
N ASN A 426 -29.89 -30.94 -59.31
CA ASN A 426 -29.90 -29.77 -60.19
C ASN A 426 -29.78 -28.45 -59.41
N LYS A 427 -30.49 -28.30 -58.29
CA LYS A 427 -30.38 -27.10 -57.45
C LYS A 427 -29.02 -26.97 -56.77
N ILE A 428 -28.40 -28.08 -56.36
CA ILE A 428 -27.03 -28.05 -55.82
C ILE A 428 -26.05 -27.59 -56.90
N LYS A 429 -26.18 -28.10 -58.12
CA LYS A 429 -25.37 -27.66 -59.26
C LYS A 429 -25.54 -26.15 -59.52
N GLU A 430 -26.78 -25.68 -59.64
CA GLU A 430 -27.09 -24.25 -59.83
C GLU A 430 -26.52 -23.36 -58.71
N ALA A 431 -26.39 -23.88 -57.48
CA ALA A 431 -25.78 -23.15 -56.38
C ALA A 431 -24.25 -23.11 -56.43
N ILE A 432 -23.62 -24.08 -57.11
CA ILE A 432 -22.16 -24.21 -57.29
C ILE A 432 -21.65 -23.33 -58.43
N GLU A 433 -22.41 -23.24 -59.51
CA GLU A 433 -22.18 -22.38 -60.69
C GLU A 433 -22.39 -20.89 -60.36
#